data_AF-A0A532TWJ6-F1
#
_entry.id   AF-A0A532TWJ6-F1
#
_cell.length_a   1.000
_cell.length_b   1.000
_cell.length_c   1.000
_cell.angle_alpha   90.00
_cell.angle_beta   90.00
_cell.angle_gamma   90.00
#
_symmetry.space_group_name_H-M   'P 1'
#
loop_
_entity.id
_entity.type
_entity.pdbx_description
1 polymer ?
#
loop_
_entity_poly.entity_id
_entity_poly.type
_entity_poly.pdbx_seq_one_letter_code
_entity_poly.pdbx_strand_id
1 'polypeptide(L)'
;MCGDISGVAGTRIQSEAQVLDYSFKDFPANLGAYSKAALERVDKMIGFGCVSPTPDPQLLLDIKDRKRPWMDAVEFPEEIKKLILEGGRRFGLERLMILPDCGFREMKDYFEDDTGQRIAAQKLRNMVEAARRVREGLKIS
;
A
#
# COMPACT_ATOMS: atom_id res chain seq x y z
N MET A 1 -1.14 7.40 6.95
CA MET A 1 -0.91 8.84 6.71
C MET A 1 -0.48 8.98 5.27
N CYS A 2 -1.15 9.84 4.53
CA CYS A 2 -0.84 10.11 3.13
C CYS A 2 0.33 11.09 3.01
N GLY A 3 1.09 11.03 1.92
CA GLY A 3 2.16 11.98 1.62
C GLY A 3 3.54 11.56 2.12
N ASP A 4 4.50 12.48 1.94
CA ASP A 4 5.85 12.37 2.50
C ASP A 4 5.81 12.54 4.03
N ILE A 5 6.37 11.57 4.74
CA ILE A 5 6.38 11.53 6.21
C ILE A 5 7.71 11.93 6.84
N SER A 6 8.72 12.28 6.03
CA SER A 6 10.08 12.58 6.50
C SER A 6 10.11 13.64 7.61
N GLY A 7 9.28 14.69 7.50
CA GLY A 7 9.17 15.77 8.48
C GLY A 7 8.44 15.42 9.78
N VAL A 8 7.71 14.31 9.83
CA VAL A 8 6.85 13.94 10.97
C VAL A 8 7.19 12.58 11.58
N ALA A 9 8.09 11.81 10.93
CA ALA A 9 8.43 10.45 11.32
C ALA A 9 8.88 10.36 12.80
N GLY A 10 9.75 11.28 13.23
CA GLY A 10 10.29 11.33 14.59
C GLY A 10 9.24 11.55 15.68
N THR A 11 8.29 12.45 15.47
CA THR A 11 7.19 12.68 16.42
C THR A 11 6.22 11.49 16.45
N ARG A 12 5.98 10.86 15.29
CA ARG A 12 5.02 9.76 15.19
C ARG A 12 5.48 8.48 15.88
N ILE A 13 6.77 8.16 15.80
CA ILE A 13 7.32 7.00 16.48
C ILE A 13 7.26 7.13 18.01
N GLN A 14 7.09 8.34 18.54
CA GLN A 14 6.88 8.60 19.98
C GLN A 14 5.41 8.57 20.40
N SER A 15 4.46 8.54 19.46
CA SER A 15 3.03 8.48 19.79
C SER A 15 2.66 7.16 20.47
N GLU A 16 1.50 7.10 21.12
CA GLU A 16 0.99 5.86 21.73
C GLU A 16 0.46 4.85 20.70
N ALA A 17 0.27 5.27 19.44
CA ALA A 17 -0.28 4.44 18.38
C ALA A 17 0.63 3.22 18.09
N GLN A 18 0.09 2.02 18.23
CA GLN A 18 0.84 0.76 18.05
C GLN A 18 1.16 0.46 16.59
N VAL A 19 0.28 0.87 15.68
CA VAL A 19 0.45 0.73 14.24
C VAL A 19 0.61 2.12 13.63
N LEU A 20 1.71 2.34 12.93
CA LEU A 20 1.96 3.54 12.17
C LEU A 20 1.65 3.27 10.69
N ASP A 21 0.48 3.68 10.25
CA ASP A 21 -0.02 3.49 8.89
C ASP A 21 0.56 4.56 7.95
N TYR A 22 1.16 4.15 6.82
CA TYR A 22 1.73 5.02 5.80
C TYR A 22 1.52 4.49 4.38
N SER A 23 1.48 5.42 3.44
CA SER A 23 1.47 5.14 2.00
C SER A 23 2.89 4.82 1.53
N PHE A 24 3.11 3.67 0.89
CA PHE A 24 4.42 3.32 0.29
C PHE A 24 4.33 3.02 -1.20
N LYS A 25 3.14 2.73 -1.74
CA LYS A 25 2.97 2.55 -3.19
C LYS A 25 3.10 3.88 -3.92
N ASP A 26 2.44 4.93 -3.42
CA ASP A 26 2.46 6.26 -4.03
C ASP A 26 3.62 7.12 -3.49
N PHE A 27 4.16 6.79 -2.32
CA PHE A 27 5.27 7.50 -1.67
C PHE A 27 6.42 6.56 -1.27
N PRO A 28 7.15 5.97 -2.24
CA PRO A 28 8.20 4.98 -1.95
C PRO A 28 9.35 5.53 -1.10
N ALA A 29 9.58 6.85 -1.12
CA ALA A 29 10.58 7.51 -0.26
C ALA A 29 10.31 7.29 1.25
N ASN A 30 9.06 7.00 1.64
CA ASN A 30 8.69 6.69 3.02
C ASN A 30 9.38 5.43 3.57
N LEU A 31 9.90 4.54 2.70
CA LEU A 31 10.77 3.43 3.13
C LEU A 31 12.01 3.92 3.91
N GLY A 32 12.44 5.17 3.67
CA GLY A 32 13.54 5.80 4.39
C GLY A 32 13.20 6.22 5.83
N ALA A 33 11.93 6.33 6.20
CA ALA A 33 11.49 7.04 7.40
C ALA A 33 11.94 6.42 8.73
N TYR A 34 12.12 5.09 8.81
CA TYR A 34 12.41 4.38 10.07
C TYR A 34 13.38 3.24 9.89
N SER A 35 14.42 3.11 10.73
CA SER A 35 15.20 1.86 10.79
C SER A 35 14.41 0.72 11.45
N LYS A 36 14.70 -0.55 11.10
CA LYS A 36 14.15 -1.71 11.81
C LYS A 36 14.42 -1.60 13.32
N ALA A 37 15.66 -1.28 13.69
CA ALA A 37 16.07 -1.08 15.09
C ALA A 37 15.27 0.03 15.80
N ALA A 38 14.92 1.12 15.11
CA ALA A 38 14.12 2.19 15.70
C ALA A 38 12.71 1.70 16.05
N LEU A 39 12.08 0.90 15.17
CA LEU A 39 10.76 0.31 15.39
C LEU A 39 10.77 -0.74 16.49
N GLU A 40 11.81 -1.58 16.54
CA GLU A 40 11.99 -2.60 17.59
C GLU A 40 12.12 -1.99 18.97
N ARG A 41 12.90 -0.90 19.11
CA ARG A 41 13.12 -0.23 20.40
C ARG A 41 11.82 0.29 21.03
N VAL A 42 10.83 0.66 20.22
CA VAL A 42 9.55 1.20 20.68
C VAL A 42 8.39 0.21 20.50
N ASP A 43 8.72 -1.01 20.08
CA ASP A 43 7.80 -2.09 19.73
C ASP A 43 6.57 -1.68 18.90
N LYS A 44 6.80 -0.98 17.78
CA LYS A 44 5.72 -0.57 16.86
C LYS A 44 5.66 -1.43 15.61
N MET A 45 4.46 -1.50 15.05
CA MET A 45 4.18 -2.08 13.74
C MET A 45 4.02 -0.97 12.68
N ILE A 46 4.23 -1.33 11.42
CA ILE A 46 3.98 -0.48 10.27
C ILE A 46 2.72 -0.97 9.56
N GLY A 47 1.75 -0.09 9.43
CA GLY A 47 0.69 -0.23 8.45
C GLY A 47 1.27 0.07 7.07
N PHE A 48 1.49 -0.98 6.28
CA PHE A 48 2.25 -0.92 5.05
C PHE A 48 1.31 -0.82 3.85
N GLY A 49 1.07 0.41 3.42
CA GLY A 49 0.38 0.74 2.19
C GLY A 49 1.11 0.22 0.95
N CYS A 50 0.50 -0.72 0.22
CA CYS A 50 1.14 -1.37 -0.93
C CYS A 50 0.31 -1.36 -2.23
N VAL A 51 -0.80 -0.64 -2.22
CA VAL A 51 -1.75 -0.50 -3.33
C VAL A 51 -2.24 0.94 -3.37
N SER A 52 -2.25 1.55 -4.54
CA SER A 52 -2.72 2.92 -4.71
C SER A 52 -4.25 2.96 -4.73
N PRO A 53 -4.89 3.80 -3.89
CA PRO A 53 -6.34 3.98 -3.85
C PRO A 53 -6.86 4.68 -5.10
N THR A 54 -6.03 5.53 -5.72
CA THR A 54 -6.38 6.36 -6.86
C THR A 54 -5.14 6.43 -7.74
N PRO A 55 -4.99 5.54 -8.75
CA PRO A 55 -3.87 5.61 -9.68
C PRO A 55 -3.96 6.90 -10.51
N ASP A 56 -3.00 7.09 -11.42
CA ASP A 56 -2.91 8.27 -12.29
C ASP A 56 -4.30 8.81 -12.73
N PRO A 57 -4.67 10.04 -12.34
CA PRO A 57 -5.94 10.65 -12.73
C PRO A 57 -6.21 10.60 -14.24
N GLN A 58 -5.18 10.74 -15.08
CA GLN A 58 -5.35 10.68 -16.53
C GLN A 58 -5.75 9.26 -16.98
N LEU A 59 -5.19 8.22 -16.36
CA LEU A 59 -5.58 6.84 -16.63
C LEU A 59 -7.04 6.60 -16.25
N LEU A 60 -7.49 7.14 -15.12
CA LEU A 60 -8.90 7.01 -14.69
C LEU A 60 -9.86 7.72 -15.65
N LEU A 61 -9.49 8.90 -16.16
CA LEU A 61 -10.23 9.60 -17.21
C LEU A 61 -10.26 8.82 -18.52
N ASP A 62 -9.14 8.22 -18.92
CA ASP A 62 -9.09 7.39 -20.12
C ASP A 62 -9.95 6.12 -20.01
N ILE A 63 -10.02 5.51 -18.82
CA ILE A 63 -10.91 4.39 -18.53
C ILE A 63 -12.37 4.86 -18.58
N LYS A 64 -12.69 6.01 -17.99
CA LYS A 64 -14.03 6.62 -18.02
C LYS A 64 -14.51 6.84 -19.46
N ASP A 65 -13.63 7.35 -20.31
CA ASP A 65 -13.88 7.58 -21.73
C ASP A 65 -13.81 6.30 -22.60
N ARG A 66 -13.60 5.12 -21.99
CA ARG A 66 -13.44 3.82 -22.65
C ARG A 66 -12.27 3.75 -23.64
N LYS A 67 -11.26 4.60 -23.46
CA LYS A 67 -10.00 4.57 -24.23
C LYS A 67 -9.05 3.49 -23.73
N ARG A 68 -9.21 3.05 -22.48
CA ARG A 68 -8.40 2.03 -21.80
C ARG A 68 -9.28 1.07 -21.02
N PRO A 69 -8.88 -0.21 -20.87
CA PRO A 69 -9.60 -1.13 -20.00
C PRO A 69 -9.37 -0.78 -18.53
N TRP A 70 -10.39 -0.95 -17.69
CA TRP A 70 -10.31 -0.67 -16.24
C TRP A 70 -9.19 -1.46 -15.53
N MET A 71 -8.81 -2.62 -16.08
CA MET A 71 -7.78 -3.48 -15.52
C MET A 71 -6.38 -2.85 -15.56
N ASP A 72 -6.15 -1.85 -16.42
CA ASP A 72 -4.90 -1.08 -16.44
C ASP A 72 -4.68 -0.28 -15.15
N ALA A 73 -5.76 0.03 -14.41
CA ALA A 73 -5.69 0.73 -13.13
C ALA A 73 -5.35 -0.18 -11.95
N VAL A 74 -5.16 -1.49 -12.16
CA VAL A 74 -4.97 -2.49 -11.10
C VAL A 74 -3.52 -2.96 -11.04
N GLU A 75 -2.88 -2.89 -9.87
CA GLU A 75 -1.54 -3.43 -9.64
C GLU A 75 -1.54 -4.95 -9.71
N PHE A 76 -0.51 -5.53 -10.33
CA PHE A 76 -0.36 -6.98 -10.41
C PHE A 76 0.11 -7.56 -9.06
N PRO A 77 -0.31 -8.79 -8.69
CA PRO A 77 0.11 -9.42 -7.43
C PRO A 77 1.63 -9.51 -7.26
N GLU A 78 2.39 -9.67 -8.35
CA GLU A 78 3.86 -9.77 -8.28
C GLU A 78 4.52 -8.41 -7.96
N GLU A 79 3.93 -7.30 -8.42
CA GLU A 79 4.41 -5.96 -8.09
C GLU A 79 4.17 -5.65 -6.60
N ILE A 80 2.96 -5.95 -6.12
CA ILE A 80 2.60 -5.77 -4.71
C ILE A 80 3.50 -6.64 -3.82
N LYS A 81 3.73 -7.90 -4.19
CA LYS A 81 4.62 -8.82 -3.48
C LYS A 81 6.05 -8.27 -3.38
N LYS A 82 6.61 -7.76 -4.49
CA LYS A 82 7.96 -7.15 -4.48
C LYS A 82 8.05 -6.00 -3.48
N LEU A 83 7.03 -5.12 -3.46
CA LEU A 83 6.97 -4.00 -2.54
C LEU A 83 6.84 -4.46 -1.07
N ILE A 84 6.02 -5.47 -0.79
CA ILE A 84 5.92 -6.08 0.55
C ILE A 84 7.26 -6.65 1.01
N LEU A 85 7.97 -7.37 0.13
CA LEU A 85 9.29 -7.92 0.46
C LEU A 85 10.35 -6.83 0.69
N GLU A 86 10.27 -5.71 -0.03
CA GLU A 86 11.10 -4.54 0.22
C GLU A 86 10.81 -3.90 1.58
N GLY A 87 9.54 -3.69 1.92
CA GLY A 87 9.13 -3.29 3.27
C GLY A 87 9.64 -4.27 4.33
N GLY A 88 9.59 -5.57 4.03
CA GLY A 88 10.06 -6.64 4.91
C GLY A 88 11.55 -6.58 5.17
N ARG A 89 12.37 -6.37 4.13
CA ARG A 89 13.81 -6.12 4.27
C ARG A 89 14.08 -4.86 5.10
N ARG A 90 13.23 -3.85 4.99
CA ARG A 90 13.44 -2.53 5.61
C ARG A 90 13.03 -2.48 7.07
N PHE A 91 11.92 -3.12 7.44
CA PHE A 91 11.27 -2.99 8.74
C PHE A 91 11.12 -4.33 9.49
N GLY A 92 11.31 -5.47 8.83
CA GLY A 92 10.94 -6.80 9.32
C GLY A 92 9.54 -7.19 8.87
N LEU A 93 9.39 -8.37 8.24
CA LEU A 93 8.09 -8.86 7.74
C LEU A 93 7.08 -9.06 8.86
N GLU A 94 7.56 -9.48 10.04
CA GLU A 94 6.79 -9.66 11.27
C GLU A 94 6.17 -8.36 11.80
N ARG A 95 6.68 -7.20 11.37
CA ARG A 95 6.18 -5.87 11.77
C ARG A 95 5.26 -5.21 10.75
N LEU A 96 4.95 -5.87 9.64
CA LEU A 96 4.10 -5.31 8.60
C LEU A 96 2.64 -5.74 8.75
N MET A 97 1.74 -4.76 8.79
CA MET A 97 0.31 -4.95 8.58
C MET A 97 -0.02 -4.47 7.15
N ILE A 98 -0.37 -5.40 6.26
CA ILE A 98 -0.59 -5.09 4.84
C ILE A 98 -1.95 -4.39 4.64
N LEU A 99 -1.93 -3.23 4.01
CA LEU A 99 -3.11 -2.38 3.77
C LEU A 99 -2.97 -1.59 2.45
N PRO A 100 -4.07 -1.02 1.90
CA PRO A 100 -3.97 -0.06 0.80
C PRO A 100 -3.47 1.30 1.31
N ASP A 101 -2.81 2.09 0.47
CA ASP A 101 -2.25 3.41 0.84
C ASP A 101 -3.30 4.37 1.43
N CYS A 102 -4.57 4.24 1.01
CA CYS A 102 -5.73 4.93 1.60
C CYS A 102 -7.03 4.17 1.23
N GLY A 103 -8.18 4.75 1.58
CA GLY A 103 -9.48 4.25 1.15
C GLY A 103 -9.81 4.65 -0.30
N PHE A 104 -10.59 3.80 -0.99
CA PHE A 104 -10.97 3.95 -2.41
C PHE A 104 -12.13 4.93 -2.68
N ARG A 105 -12.44 5.85 -1.75
CA ARG A 105 -13.65 6.70 -1.87
C ARG A 105 -13.57 7.63 -3.09
N GLU A 106 -12.39 8.14 -3.41
CA GLU A 106 -12.13 9.06 -4.53
C GLU A 106 -12.48 8.47 -5.90
N MET A 107 -12.52 7.14 -6.05
CA MET A 107 -12.93 6.51 -7.33
C MET A 107 -14.37 6.90 -7.74
N LYS A 108 -15.20 7.32 -6.79
CA LYS A 108 -16.56 7.83 -7.06
C LYS A 108 -16.58 9.13 -7.86
N ASP A 109 -15.49 9.89 -7.82
CA ASP A 109 -15.39 11.15 -8.56
C ASP A 109 -15.11 10.91 -10.07
N TYR A 110 -14.64 9.71 -10.41
CA TYR A 110 -14.31 9.31 -11.79
C TYR A 110 -15.42 8.49 -12.44
N PHE A 111 -16.05 7.58 -11.70
CA PHE A 111 -17.01 6.62 -12.24
C PHE A 111 -18.38 6.76 -11.57
N GLU A 112 -19.43 6.91 -12.40
CA GLU A 112 -20.83 6.92 -11.95
C GLU A 112 -21.43 5.50 -11.87
N ASP A 113 -20.76 4.51 -12.45
CA ASP A 113 -21.16 3.10 -12.46
C ASP A 113 -20.30 2.24 -11.49
N ASP A 114 -20.36 0.91 -11.63
CA ASP A 114 -19.63 -0.02 -10.76
C ASP A 114 -18.15 -0.19 -11.11
N THR A 115 -17.61 0.54 -12.10
CA THR A 115 -16.21 0.42 -12.55
C THR A 115 -15.23 0.69 -11.41
N GLY A 116 -15.43 1.75 -10.63
CA GLY A 116 -14.59 2.06 -9.47
C GLY A 116 -14.62 0.92 -8.43
N GLN A 117 -15.79 0.35 -8.17
CA GLN A 117 -15.92 -0.79 -7.26
C GLN A 117 -15.20 -2.04 -7.78
N ARG A 118 -15.24 -2.31 -9.10
CA ARG A 118 -14.52 -3.43 -9.73
C ARG A 118 -13.01 -3.26 -9.60
N ILE A 119 -12.49 -2.07 -9.88
CA ILE A 119 -11.06 -1.75 -9.72
C ILE A 119 -10.65 -1.97 -8.25
N ALA A 120 -11.35 -1.34 -7.29
CA ALA A 120 -11.05 -1.48 -5.87
C ALA A 120 -11.08 -2.93 -5.38
N ALA A 121 -12.13 -3.69 -5.76
CA ALA A 121 -12.24 -5.10 -5.39
C ALA A 121 -11.12 -5.95 -5.97
N GLN A 122 -10.71 -5.71 -7.22
CA GLN A 122 -9.62 -6.45 -7.84
C GLN A 122 -8.26 -6.10 -7.22
N LYS A 123 -8.01 -4.82 -6.93
CA LYS A 123 -6.82 -4.37 -6.20
C LYS A 123 -6.69 -5.07 -4.85
N LEU A 124 -7.78 -5.13 -4.07
CA LEU A 124 -7.80 -5.84 -2.79
C LEU A 124 -7.58 -7.35 -2.94
N ARG A 125 -8.17 -7.98 -3.96
CA ARG A 125 -7.89 -9.41 -4.27
C ARG A 125 -6.42 -9.64 -4.56
N ASN A 126 -5.80 -8.80 -5.39
CA ASN A 126 -4.39 -8.91 -5.75
C ASN A 126 -3.49 -8.68 -4.53
N MET A 127 -3.85 -7.74 -3.65
CA MET A 127 -3.15 -7.48 -2.39
C MET A 127 -3.15 -8.68 -1.44
N VAL A 128 -4.32 -9.31 -1.24
CA VAL A 128 -4.46 -10.51 -0.42
C VAL A 128 -3.66 -11.67 -1.01
N GLU A 129 -3.74 -11.87 -2.33
CA GLU A 129 -2.96 -12.90 -3.02
C GLU A 129 -1.44 -12.67 -2.88
N ALA A 130 -0.97 -11.44 -3.04
CA ALA A 130 0.43 -11.09 -2.85
C ALA A 130 0.90 -11.39 -1.42
N ALA A 131 0.12 -10.97 -0.41
CA ALA A 131 0.41 -11.25 0.99
C ALA A 131 0.42 -12.76 1.31
N ARG A 132 -0.49 -13.54 0.69
CA ARG A 132 -0.52 -15.00 0.80
C ARG A 132 0.76 -15.62 0.24
N ARG A 133 1.21 -15.21 -0.95
CA ARG A 133 2.44 -15.70 -1.58
C ARG A 133 3.68 -15.40 -0.74
N VAL A 134 3.77 -14.21 -0.14
CA VAL A 134 4.87 -13.87 0.78
C VAL A 134 4.86 -14.83 1.97
N ARG A 135 3.70 -15.05 2.59
CA ARG A 135 3.55 -15.96 3.73
C ARG A 135 3.91 -17.40 3.41
N GLU A 136 3.54 -17.89 2.23
CA GLU A 136 3.89 -19.24 1.76
C GLU A 136 5.39 -19.39 1.51
N GLY A 137 6.03 -18.38 0.91
CA GLY A 137 7.47 -18.37 0.71
C GLY A 137 8.26 -18.48 2.01
N LEU A 138 7.76 -17.87 3.11
CA LEU A 138 8.39 -17.93 4.44
C LEU A 138 8.26 -19.29 5.13
N LYS A 139 7.27 -20.12 4.76
CA LYS A 139 7.09 -21.46 5.36
C LYS A 139 8.07 -22.49 4.78
N ILE A 140 8.72 -22.16 3.67
CA ILE A 140 9.61 -23.04 2.91
C ILE A 140 11.10 -22.70 3.19
N SER A 141 11.37 -21.54 3.80
CA SER A 141 12.70 -21.07 4.22
C SER A 141 13.00 -21.43 5.67
#